data_AF-A0A496UKY3-F1
#
_entry.id   AF-A0A496UKY3-F1
#
_cell.length_a   1.000
_cell.length_b   1.000
_cell.length_c   1.000
_cell.angle_alpha   90.00
_cell.angle_beta   90.00
_cell.angle_gamma   90.00
#
_symmetry.space_group_name_H-M   'P 1'
#
loop_
_entity.id
_entity.type
_entity.pdbx_description
1 polymer ?
#
loop_
_entity_poly.entity_id
_entity_poly.type
_entity_poly.pdbx_seq_one_letter_code
_entity_poly.pdbx_strand_id
1 'polypeptide(L)' 'MINPAMSSALSGLQWSQRSFERHAHEISRSGLAPDAELRPEDICGLMTAERGYEANLAVLRRTDDMLGSLLDILA' A
#
# COMPACT_ATOMS: atom_id res chain seq x y z
N MET A 1 10.52 2.46 -22.11
CA MET A 1 9.80 1.23 -21.70
C MET A 1 9.75 1.24 -20.17
N ILE A 2 8.55 1.30 -19.57
CA ILE A 2 8.41 1.42 -18.10
C ILE A 2 8.88 0.10 -17.46
N ASN A 3 9.69 0.18 -16.40
CA ASN A 3 10.18 -1.00 -15.67
C ASN A 3 8.96 -1.80 -15.12
N PRO A 4 8.81 -3.09 -15.46
CA PRO A 4 7.67 -3.90 -15.02
C PRO A 4 7.54 -3.99 -13.50
N ALA A 5 8.65 -4.00 -12.75
CA ALA A 5 8.62 -3.98 -11.30
C ALA A 5 8.01 -2.68 -10.75
N MET A 6 8.31 -1.55 -11.38
CA MET A 6 7.75 -0.24 -11.02
C MET A 6 6.25 -0.17 -11.34
N SER A 7 5.84 -0.70 -12.50
CA SER A 7 4.43 -0.76 -12.90
C SER A 7 3.58 -1.63 -11.96
N SER A 8 4.10 -2.80 -11.58
CA SER A 8 3.47 -3.70 -10.62
C SER A 8 3.41 -3.07 -9.22
N ALA A 9 4.50 -2.45 -8.76
CA ALA A 9 4.53 -1.78 -7.45
C ALA A 9 3.55 -0.60 -7.39
N LEU A 10 3.44 0.20 -8.45
CA LEU A 10 2.47 1.29 -8.53
C LEU A 10 1.03 0.77 -8.48
N SER A 11 0.74 -0.29 -9.22
CA SER A 11 -0.56 -0.95 -9.20
C SER A 11 -0.88 -1.53 -7.80
N GLY A 12 0.13 -2.10 -7.13
CA GLY A 12 0.04 -2.60 -5.77
C GLY A 12 -0.22 -1.51 -4.73
N LEU A 13 0.41 -0.34 -4.86
CA LEU A 13 0.14 0.85 -4.01
C LEU A 13 -1.32 1.31 -4.14
N GLN A 14 -1.80 1.46 -5.38
CA GLN A 14 -3.18 1.88 -5.65
C GLN A 14 -4.20 0.86 -5.12
N TRP A 15 -3.88 -0.43 -5.19
CA TRP A 15 -4.72 -1.47 -4.60
C TRP A 15 -4.72 -1.40 -3.07
N SER A 16 -3.54 -1.27 -2.45
CA SER A 16 -3.38 -1.22 -1.00
C SER A 16 -4.08 0.00 -0.41
N GLN A 17 -3.98 1.16 -1.06
CA GLN A 17 -4.69 2.38 -0.66
C GLN A 17 -6.21 2.19 -0.69
N ARG A 18 -6.77 1.65 -1.78
CA ARG A 18 -8.21 1.38 -1.88
C ARG A 18 -8.69 0.36 -0.85
N SER A 19 -7.87 -0.66 -0.57
CA SER A 19 -8.17 -1.66 0.45
C SER A 19 -8.20 -1.04 1.85
N PHE A 20 -7.24 -0.15 2.15
CA PHE A 20 -7.21 0.60 3.40
C PHE A 20 -8.46 1.48 3.57
N GLU A 21 -8.80 2.28 2.55
CA GLU A 21 -9.97 3.15 2.56
C GLU A 21 -11.27 2.38 2.79
N ARG A 22 -11.41 1.20 2.17
CA ARG A 22 -12.57 0.32 2.37
C ARG A 22 -12.68 -0.14 3.82
N HIS A 23 -11.62 -0.69 4.40
CA HIS A 23 -11.65 -1.19 5.77
C HIS A 23 -11.80 -0.06 6.79
N ALA A 24 -11.19 1.11 6.54
CA ALA A 24 -11.40 2.30 7.36
C ALA A 24 -12.86 2.77 7.33
N HIS A 25 -13.51 2.71 6.17
CA HIS A 25 -14.94 3.01 6.03
C HIS A 25 -15.81 2.00 6.78
N GLU A 26 -15.50 0.70 6.70
CA GLU A 26 -16.20 -0.36 7.43
C GLU A 26 -16.10 -0.16 8.96
N ILE A 27 -14.91 0.20 9.46
CA ILE A 27 -14.67 0.55 10.86
C ILE A 27 -15.43 1.79 11.28
N SER A 28 -15.42 2.84 10.45
CA SER A 28 -16.17 4.06 10.73
C SER A 28 -17.67 3.79 10.79
N ARG A 29 -18.20 2.89 9.95
CA ARG A 29 -19.61 2.50 9.98
C ARG A 29 -19.95 1.63 11.19
N SER A 30 -19.07 0.70 11.56
CA SER A 30 -19.31 -0.17 12.71
C SER A 30 -19.37 0.65 14.00
N GLY A 31 -18.47 1.61 14.18
CA GLY A 31 -18.41 2.51 15.34
C GLY A 31 -19.63 3.42 15.58
N LEU A 32 -20.62 3.45 14.67
CA LEU A 32 -21.86 4.21 14.86
C LEU A 32 -22.93 3.43 15.66
N ALA A 33 -22.72 2.16 15.95
CA ALA A 33 -23.64 1.37 16.79
C ALA A 33 -23.29 1.52 18.29
N PRO A 34 -24.30 1.60 19.19
CA PRO A 34 -24.07 1.76 20.63
C PRO A 34 -23.31 0.58 21.28
N ASP A 35 -23.30 -0.58 20.63
CA ASP A 35 -22.61 -1.80 21.07
C ASP A 35 -21.52 -2.24 20.07
N ALA A 36 -20.97 -1.28 19.32
CA ALA A 36 -20.04 -1.54 18.23
C ALA A 36 -18.73 -2.16 18.71
N GLU A 37 -18.54 -3.45 18.44
CA GLU A 37 -17.23 -4.08 18.51
C GLU A 37 -16.54 -4.03 17.13
N LEU A 38 -15.27 -3.63 17.12
CA LEU A 38 -14.46 -3.66 15.91
C LEU A 38 -14.27 -5.11 15.49
N ARG A 39 -14.68 -5.44 14.27
CA ARG A 39 -14.51 -6.78 13.75
C ARG A 39 -13.01 -7.06 13.55
N PRO A 40 -12.48 -8.19 14.05
CA PRO A 40 -11.06 -8.54 13.87
C PRO A 40 -10.64 -8.55 12.40
N GLU A 41 -11.55 -8.90 11.49
CA GLU A 41 -11.29 -8.90 10.04
C GLU A 41 -10.96 -7.50 9.50
N ASP A 42 -11.63 -6.45 10.01
CA ASP A 42 -11.42 -5.08 9.52
C ASP A 42 -10.06 -4.54 9.97
N ILE A 43 -9.67 -4.84 11.22
CA ILE A 43 -8.36 -4.46 11.76
C ILE A 43 -7.25 -5.21 11.01
N CYS A 44 -7.40 -6.52 10.81
CA CYS A 44 -6.46 -7.31 10.04
C CYS A 44 -6.36 -6.81 8.59
N GLY A 45 -7.49 -6.41 8.00
CA GLY A 45 -7.58 -5.80 6.68
C GLY A 45 -6.80 -4.48 6.57
N LEU A 46 -6.90 -3.59 7.57
CA LEU A 46 -6.10 -2.37 7.65
C LEU A 46 -4.61 -2.67 7.75
N MET A 47 -4.20 -3.55 8.66
CA MET A 47 -2.79 -3.92 8.83
C MET A 47 -2.21 -4.56 7.55
N THR A 48 -2.99 -5.40 6.88
CA THR A 48 -2.58 -6.03 5.61
C THR A 48 -2.41 -4.98 4.51
N ALA A 49 -3.34 -4.03 4.42
CA ALA A 49 -3.26 -2.93 3.45
C ALA A 49 -2.04 -2.02 3.72
N GLU A 50 -1.77 -1.71 4.98
CA GLU A 50 -0.57 -0.95 5.40
C GLU A 50 0.72 -1.67 4.99
N ARG A 51 0.86 -2.95 5.33
CA ARG A 51 2.05 -3.74 4.95
C ARG A 51 2.20 -3.89 3.43
N GLY A 52 1.10 -4.05 2.72
CA GLY A 52 1.08 -4.05 1.26
C GLY A 52 1.57 -2.73 0.67
N TYR A 53 1.14 -1.60 1.24
CA TYR A 53 1.59 -0.27 0.84
C TYR A 53 3.09 -0.09 1.09
N GLU A 54 3.58 -0.41 2.30
CA GLU A 54 4.99 -0.32 2.67
C GLU A 54 5.89 -1.17 1.75
N ALA A 55 5.47 -2.40 1.46
CA ALA A 55 6.23 -3.30 0.60
C ALA A 55 6.37 -2.74 -0.83
N ASN A 56 5.27 -2.24 -1.41
CA ASN A 56 5.31 -1.66 -2.75
C ASN A 56 6.12 -0.34 -2.78
N LEU A 57 6.02 0.48 -1.73
CA LEU A 57 6.83 1.69 -1.59
C LEU A 57 8.33 1.36 -1.53
N ALA A 58 8.71 0.31 -0.81
CA ALA A 58 10.10 -0.15 -0.75
C ALA A 58 10.62 -0.57 -2.14
N VAL A 59 9.80 -1.25 -2.95
CA VAL A 59 10.15 -1.61 -4.33
C VAL A 59 10.37 -0.35 -5.18
N LEU A 60 9.50 0.66 -5.08
CA LEU A 60 9.66 1.91 -5.82
C LEU A 60 10.95 2.63 -5.44
N ARG A 61 11.20 2.81 -4.13
CA ARG A 61 12.43 3.45 -3.63
C ARG A 61 13.67 2.71 -4.11
N ARG A 62 13.68 1.38 -4.03
CA ARG A 62 14.82 0.60 -4.48
C ARG A 62 15.05 0.69 -5.99
N THR A 63 13.97 0.80 -6.76
CA THR A 63 14.06 1.00 -8.21
C THR A 63 14.63 2.37 -8.53
N ASP A 64 14.24 3.40 -7.78
CA ASP A 64 14.78 4.76 -7.91
C ASP A 64 16.29 4.82 -7.59
N ASP A 65 16.72 4.21 -6.47
CA ASP A 65 18.14 4.07 -6.11
C ASP A 65 18.97 3.41 -7.23
N MET A 66 18.43 2.36 -7.85
CA MET A 66 19.08 1.67 -8.96
C MET A 66 19.19 2.55 -10.20
N LEU A 67 18.15 3.31 -10.52
CA LEU A 67 18.16 4.23 -11.65
C LEU A 67 19.17 5.36 -11.42
N GLY A 68 19.22 5.92 -10.21
CA GLY A 68 20.24 6.90 -9.82
C GLY A 68 21.66 6.35 -10.00
N SER A 69 21.93 5.15 -9.48
CA SER A 69 23.24 4.51 -9.62
C SER A 69 23.65 4.27 -11.08
N LEU A 70 22.69 3.95 -11.96
CA LEU A 70 22.95 3.79 -13.40
C LEU A 70 23.26 5.12 -14.08
N LEU A 71 22.57 6.20 -13.69
CA LEU A 71 22.84 7.54 -14.21
C LEU A 71 24.23 8.02 -13.78
N ASP A 72 24.63 7.77 -12.52
CA ASP A 72 25.96 8.14 -12.01
C ASP A 72 27.10 7.42 -12.73
N ILE A 73 26.90 6.18 -13.20
CA ILE A 73 27.90 5.44 -13.99
C ILE A 73 28.05 6.01 -15.42
N LEU A 74 26.98 6.60 -15.97
CA LEU A 74 26.95 7.10 -17.34
C LEU A 74 27.36 8.57 -17.47
N ALA A 75 27.48 9.29 -16.35
CA ALA A 75 27.91 10.68 -16.26
C ALA A 75 29.44 10.80 -16.18
#